data_AF-A0A2M7F758-F1
#
_entry.id   AF-A0A2M7F758-F1
#
_cell.length_a   1.000
_cell.length_b   1.000
_cell.length_c   1.000
_cell.angle_alpha   90.00
_cell.angle_beta   90.00
_cell.angle_gamma   90.00
#
_symmetry.space_group_name_H-M   'P 1'
#
loop_
_entity.id
_entity.type
_entity.pdbx_description
1 polymer ?
#
loop_
_entity_poly.entity_id
_entity_poly.type
_entity_poly.pdbx_seq_one_letter_code
_entity_poly.pdbx_strand_id
1 'polypeptide(L)'
;MIFGFYHMHILLTNDDGYEAEGIRKLYAALSQIACVTIVAPNANKSAIGHGITIFKDIMTKKISEGIFAVDGTPADCVRLALNCLVKEKIDLVVAGINHGPNLGFDVFYSGTAAAAR
;
A
#
# COMPACT_ATOMS: atom_id res chain seq x y z
N MET A 1 -20.44 13.86 16.74
CA MET A 1 -19.26 14.71 16.98
C MET A 1 -18.08 13.76 17.11
N ILE A 2 -17.11 13.67 16.19
CA ILE A 2 -16.53 14.64 15.27
C ILE A 2 -16.19 13.89 13.96
N PHE A 3 -16.92 14.16 12.86
CA PHE A 3 -16.41 13.86 11.52
C PHE A 3 -15.43 14.99 11.21
N GLY A 4 -14.17 14.82 11.62
CA GLY A 4 -13.10 15.67 11.12
C GLY A 4 -12.94 15.33 9.66
N PHE A 5 -13.45 16.19 8.76
CA PHE A 5 -13.22 16.06 7.33
C PHE A 5 -11.74 16.33 7.06
N TYR A 6 -10.91 15.32 7.27
CA TYR A 6 -9.61 15.28 6.63
C TYR A 6 -9.87 15.41 5.12
N HIS A 7 -9.43 16.52 4.55
CA HIS A 7 -9.68 16.85 3.14
C HIS A 7 -8.94 15.92 2.17
N MET A 8 -8.02 15.11 2.69
CA MET A 8 -7.15 14.24 1.91
C MET A 8 -7.29 12.79 2.36
N HIS A 9 -7.53 11.89 1.40
CA HIS A 9 -7.49 10.45 1.60
C HIS A 9 -6.22 9.87 0.97
N ILE A 10 -5.36 9.32 1.82
CA ILE A 10 -4.09 8.71 1.44
C ILE A 10 -4.24 7.19 1.39
N LEU A 11 -3.87 6.60 0.26
CA LEU A 11 -3.59 5.17 0.15
C LEU A 11 -2.13 4.91 0.54
N LEU A 12 -1.91 3.99 1.49
CA LEU A 12 -0.59 3.63 1.98
C LEU A 12 -0.26 2.17 1.63
N THR A 13 0.91 1.93 1.04
CA THR A 13 1.40 0.59 0.66
C THR A 13 2.90 0.42 0.94
N ASN A 14 3.44 -0.79 0.80
CA ASN A 14 4.87 -1.13 0.86
C ASN A 14 5.14 -2.51 0.23
N ASP A 15 6.40 -2.93 0.18
CA ASP A 15 6.84 -4.28 -0.19
C ASP A 15 7.10 -5.20 1.03
N ASP A 16 7.41 -4.64 2.20
CA ASP A 16 7.65 -5.42 3.43
C ASP A 16 6.39 -6.06 4.03
N GLY A 17 5.20 -5.61 3.62
CA GLY A 17 3.89 -6.13 4.03
C GLY A 17 3.17 -5.28 5.08
N TYR A 18 1.86 -5.52 5.25
CA TYR A 18 0.96 -4.68 6.06
C TYR A 18 1.29 -4.66 7.57
N GLU A 19 2.01 -5.65 8.07
CA GLU A 19 2.44 -5.74 9.49
C GLU A 19 3.83 -5.16 9.73
N ALA A 20 4.55 -4.75 8.69
CA ALA A 20 5.89 -4.21 8.83
C ALA A 20 5.90 -2.95 9.72
N GLU A 21 6.92 -2.82 10.56
CA GLU A 21 7.04 -1.71 11.51
C GLU A 21 7.03 -0.34 10.79
N GLY A 22 7.70 -0.26 9.63
CA GLY A 22 7.80 0.97 8.84
C GLY A 22 6.46 1.51 8.37
N ILE A 23 5.61 0.67 7.76
CA ILE A 23 4.28 1.08 7.29
C ILE A 23 3.35 1.41 8.46
N ARG A 24 3.48 0.72 9.60
CA ARG A 24 2.68 1.00 10.80
C ARG A 24 3.02 2.34 11.43
N LYS A 25 4.30 2.69 11.50
CA LYS A 25 4.76 4.01 11.96
C LYS A 25 4.31 5.12 11.01
N LEU A 26 4.42 4.90 9.71
CA LEU A 26 4.01 5.88 8.71
C LEU A 26 2.49 6.09 8.72
N TYR A 27 1.71 5.02 8.86
CA TYR A 27 0.26 5.10 9.08
C TYR A 27 -0.07 5.96 10.29
N ALA A 28 0.54 5.67 11.44
CA ALA A 28 0.29 6.43 12.68
C ALA A 28 0.61 7.93 12.53
N ALA A 29 1.66 8.29 11.79
CA ALA A 29 2.01 9.69 11.53
C ALA A 29 1.03 10.37 10.56
N LEU A 30 0.70 9.72 9.44
CA LEU A 30 -0.20 10.29 8.42
C LEU A 30 -1.65 10.38 8.91
N SER A 31 -2.12 9.46 9.74
CA SER A 31 -3.48 9.47 10.30
C SER A 31 -3.75 10.65 11.23
N GLN A 32 -2.73 11.41 11.63
CA GLN A 32 -2.90 12.65 12.39
C GLN A 32 -3.37 13.82 11.51
N ILE A 33 -3.19 13.72 10.18
CA ILE A 33 -3.42 14.82 9.23
C ILE A 33 -4.28 14.44 8.02
N ALA A 34 -4.57 13.14 7.84
CA ALA A 34 -5.32 12.64 6.70
C ALA A 34 -6.16 11.40 7.06
N CYS A 35 -7.15 11.09 6.22
CA CYS A 35 -7.74 9.75 6.20
C CYS A 35 -6.74 8.81 5.53
N VAL A 36 -6.37 7.70 6.17
CA VAL A 36 -5.35 6.78 5.63
C VAL A 36 -5.94 5.39 5.52
N THR A 37 -5.74 4.74 4.36
CA THR A 37 -6.08 3.33 4.15
C THR A 37 -4.82 2.56 3.79
N ILE A 38 -4.55 1.47 4.49
CA ILE A 38 -3.46 0.56 4.17
C ILE A 38 -3.99 -0.50 3.20
N VAL A 39 -3.34 -0.65 2.05
CA VAL A 39 -3.47 -1.83 1.19
C VAL A 39 -2.07 -2.29 0.84
N ALA A 40 -1.65 -3.43 1.40
CA ALA A 40 -0.27 -3.90 1.32
C ALA A 40 -0.19 -5.43 1.25
N PRO A 41 0.96 -6.00 0.85
CA PRO A 41 1.15 -7.44 0.82
C PRO A 41 0.88 -8.10 2.18
N ASN A 42 0.35 -9.33 2.16
CA ASN A 42 0.14 -10.15 3.35
C ASN A 42 1.44 -10.63 4.04
N ALA A 43 2.57 -10.57 3.34
CA ALA A 43 3.89 -10.96 3.80
C ALA A 43 4.97 -10.18 3.03
N ASN A 44 6.21 -10.19 3.53
CA ASN A 44 7.34 -9.51 2.91
C ASN A 44 7.58 -10.01 1.47
N LYS A 45 7.65 -9.10 0.50
CA LYS A 45 7.91 -9.34 -0.93
C LYS A 45 9.23 -8.72 -1.40
N SER A 46 10.04 -8.16 -0.50
CA SER A 46 11.26 -7.39 -0.78
C SER A 46 12.40 -8.21 -1.41
N ALA A 47 12.26 -9.55 -1.48
CA ALA A 47 13.20 -10.46 -2.15
C ALA A 47 12.66 -11.06 -3.47
N ILE A 48 11.46 -10.70 -3.93
CA ILE A 48 10.87 -11.27 -5.16
C ILE A 48 11.26 -10.40 -6.36
N GLY A 49 12.55 -10.40 -6.69
CA GLY A 49 13.00 -10.06 -8.03
C GLY A 49 12.64 -11.22 -8.96
N HIS A 50 11.89 -10.96 -10.03
CA HIS A 50 11.56 -11.93 -11.10
C HIS A 50 10.61 -13.10 -10.76
N GLY A 51 9.49 -12.83 -10.09
CA GLY A 51 8.37 -13.77 -10.00
C GLY A 51 7.17 -13.30 -10.81
N ILE A 52 7.05 -13.72 -12.08
CA ILE A 52 5.82 -13.49 -12.84
C ILE A 52 4.76 -14.47 -12.30
N THR A 53 3.79 -13.98 -11.53
CA THR A 53 2.62 -14.76 -11.12
C THR A 53 1.61 -14.72 -12.27
N ILE A 54 1.67 -15.68 -13.19
CA ILE A 54 0.84 -15.65 -14.41
C ILE A 54 -0.60 -16.20 -14.18
N PHE A 55 -0.89 -16.95 -13.11
CA PHE A 55 -2.20 -17.63 -12.99
C PHE A 55 -2.72 -17.88 -11.55
N LYS A 56 -2.47 -16.98 -10.59
CA LYS A 56 -3.05 -17.12 -9.24
C LYS A 56 -4.12 -16.06 -9.02
N ASP A 57 -5.30 -16.47 -8.59
CA ASP A 57 -6.32 -15.55 -8.09
C ASP A 57 -5.72 -14.71 -6.95
N ILE A 58 -5.77 -13.38 -7.09
CA ILE A 58 -5.27 -12.47 -6.07
C ILE A 58 -6.28 -12.42 -4.93
N MET A 59 -5.90 -12.99 -3.79
CA MET A 59 -6.74 -13.00 -2.60
C MET A 59 -6.56 -11.71 -1.80
N THR A 60 -7.67 -11.09 -1.41
CA THR A 60 -7.69 -9.91 -0.55
C THR A 60 -8.38 -10.23 0.77
N LYS A 61 -7.85 -9.73 1.88
CA LYS A 61 -8.44 -9.86 3.21
C LYS A 61 -8.57 -8.50 3.87
N LYS A 62 -9.79 -8.12 4.27
CA LYS A 62 -9.99 -6.97 5.17
C LYS A 62 -9.55 -7.37 6.58
N ILE A 63 -8.52 -6.70 7.10
CA ILE A 63 -7.95 -6.98 8.42
C ILE A 63 -8.72 -6.20 9.49
N SER A 64 -8.98 -4.92 9.22
CA SER A 64 -9.77 -4.03 10.05
C SER A 64 -10.36 -2.91 9.18
N GLU A 65 -11.12 -2.00 9.78
CA GLU A 65 -11.47 -0.75 9.09
C GLU A 65 -10.19 -0.03 8.64
N GLY A 66 -10.14 0.33 7.35
CA GLY A 66 -8.99 1.00 6.73
C GLY A 66 -7.74 0.15 6.48
N ILE A 67 -7.76 -1.18 6.70
CA ILE A 67 -6.56 -2.02 6.48
C ILE A 67 -6.91 -3.30 5.72
N PHE A 68 -6.25 -3.50 4.58
CA PHE A 68 -6.39 -4.66 3.72
C PHE A 68 -5.03 -5.31 3.46
N ALA A 69 -5.02 -6.64 3.51
CA ALA A 69 -3.87 -7.46 3.12
C ALA A 69 -4.15 -8.15 1.78
N VAL A 70 -3.17 -8.17 0.89
CA VAL A 70 -3.28 -8.72 -0.46
C VAL A 70 -2.21 -9.79 -0.66
N ASP A 71 -2.56 -10.95 -1.20
CA ASP A 71 -1.58 -11.96 -1.64
C ASP A 71 -1.03 -11.61 -3.03
N GLY A 72 -0.35 -10.46 -3.12
CA GLY A 72 0.12 -9.88 -4.39
C GLY A 72 1.32 -8.97 -4.20
N THR A 73 1.71 -8.32 -5.29
CA THR A 73 2.77 -7.29 -5.30
C THR A 73 2.23 -5.94 -4.80
N PRO A 74 3.09 -4.96 -4.47
CA PRO A 74 2.64 -3.61 -4.15
C PRO A 74 1.82 -2.95 -5.29
N ALA A 75 2.15 -3.26 -6.54
CA ALA A 75 1.39 -2.80 -7.71
C ALA A 75 -0.03 -3.38 -7.73
N ASP A 76 -0.18 -4.67 -7.41
CA ASP A 76 -1.50 -5.30 -7.27
C ASP A 76 -2.32 -4.67 -6.14
N CYS A 77 -1.66 -4.37 -5.00
CA CYS A 77 -2.29 -3.71 -3.87
C CYS A 77 -2.92 -2.37 -4.27
N VAL A 78 -2.17 -1.54 -4.98
CA VAL A 78 -2.64 -0.23 -5.44
C VAL A 78 -3.75 -0.38 -6.46
N ARG A 79 -3.57 -1.26 -7.45
CA ARG A 79 -4.58 -1.51 -8.47
C ARG A 79 -5.90 -1.95 -7.84
N LEU A 80 -5.86 -2.88 -6.88
CA LEU A 80 -7.05 -3.36 -6.18
C LEU A 80 -7.65 -2.29 -5.27
N ALA A 81 -6.83 -1.47 -4.62
CA ALA A 81 -7.30 -0.35 -3.83
C ALA A 81 -8.16 0.61 -4.67
N LEU A 82 -7.62 1.07 -5.80
CA LEU A 82 -8.26 2.06 -6.67
C LEU A 82 -9.51 1.54 -7.39
N ASN A 83 -9.56 0.24 -7.69
CA ASN A 83 -10.62 -0.32 -8.55
C ASN A 83 -11.66 -1.15 -7.79
N CYS A 84 -11.36 -1.64 -6.57
CA CYS A 84 -12.17 -2.68 -5.93
C CYS A 84 -12.37 -2.51 -4.43
N LEU A 85 -11.32 -2.12 -3.68
CA LEU A 85 -11.33 -2.20 -2.21
C LEU A 85 -11.73 -0.89 -1.53
N VAL A 86 -11.36 0.25 -2.11
CA VAL A 86 -11.63 1.58 -1.56
C VAL A 86 -12.67 2.26 -2.43
N LYS A 87 -13.79 2.67 -1.81
CA LYS A 87 -14.91 3.30 -2.54
C LYS A 87 -14.78 4.82 -2.55
N GLU A 88 -14.16 5.35 -1.52
CA GLU A 88 -13.85 6.76 -1.36
C GLU A 88 -12.74 7.16 -2.33
N LYS A 89 -12.75 8.43 -2.74
CA LYS A 89 -11.73 8.99 -3.63
C LYS A 89 -10.38 9.02 -2.91
N ILE A 90 -9.37 8.39 -3.49
CA ILE A 90 -7.97 8.50 -3.05
C ILE A 90 -7.34 9.73 -3.72
N ASP A 91 -6.73 10.60 -2.92
CA ASP A 91 -6.07 11.83 -3.41
C ASP A 91 -4.56 11.66 -3.57
N LEU A 92 -3.95 10.74 -2.81
CA LEU A 92 -2.51 10.51 -2.82
C LEU A 92 -2.20 9.03 -2.54
N VAL A 93 -1.22 8.49 -3.24
CA VAL A 93 -0.62 7.19 -2.92
C VAL A 93 0.76 7.41 -2.32
N VAL A 94 1.00 6.80 -1.16
CA VAL A 94 2.30 6.80 -0.47
C VAL A 94 2.77 5.36 -0.34
N ALA A 95 4.04 5.11 -0.67
CA ALA A 95 4.63 3.78 -0.58
C ALA A 95 5.90 3.81 0.28
N GLY A 96 5.92 3.04 1.36
CA GLY A 96 6.99 3.00 2.35
C GLY A 96 6.49 2.78 3.79
N ILE A 97 7.34 2.96 4.82
CA ILE A 97 8.80 3.15 4.74
C ILE A 97 9.44 1.77 4.57
N ASN A 98 10.17 1.57 3.47
CA ASN A 98 10.87 0.32 3.20
C ASN A 98 12.13 0.21 4.07
N HIS A 99 12.48 -1.01 4.48
CA HIS A 99 13.72 -1.27 5.23
C HIS A 99 14.94 -1.35 4.29
N GLY A 100 15.34 -0.23 3.67
CA GLY A 100 16.50 -0.15 2.77
C GLY A 100 16.43 1.05 1.81
N PRO A 101 17.55 1.47 1.18
CA PRO A 101 17.54 2.58 0.23
C PRO A 101 16.94 2.17 -1.12
N ASN A 102 15.92 2.91 -1.58
CA ASN A 102 15.41 2.82 -2.95
C ASN A 102 16.04 3.94 -3.80
N LEU A 103 17.29 3.78 -4.24
CA LEU A 103 18.06 4.82 -4.96
C LEU A 103 18.29 4.47 -6.44
N GLY A 104 17.85 5.35 -7.34
CA GLY A 104 18.27 5.37 -8.75
C GLY A 104 17.25 4.80 -9.75
N PHE A 105 17.73 3.90 -10.63
CA PHE A 105 16.97 3.28 -11.75
C PHE A 105 15.75 2.44 -11.32
N ASP A 106 15.60 2.22 -10.01
CA ASP A 106 14.43 1.61 -9.38
C ASP A 106 13.14 2.40 -9.62
N VAL A 107 13.16 3.65 -10.08
CA VAL A 107 11.92 4.39 -10.41
C VAL A 107 11.13 3.75 -11.57
N PHE A 108 11.75 2.90 -12.41
CA PHE A 108 11.06 2.17 -13.48
C PHE A 108 10.67 0.72 -13.12
N TYR A 109 11.22 0.16 -12.04
CA TYR A 109 11.02 -1.25 -11.65
C TYR A 109 10.72 -1.48 -10.15
N SER A 110 10.65 -0.42 -9.35
CA SER A 110 10.22 -0.47 -7.96
C SER A 110 8.70 -0.49 -7.91
N GLY A 111 8.14 -1.50 -7.25
CA GLY A 111 6.71 -1.58 -6.96
C GLY A 111 6.14 -0.34 -6.24
N THR A 112 7.01 0.48 -5.65
CA THR A 112 6.72 1.77 -5.01
C THR A 112 6.44 2.88 -6.05
N ALA A 113 7.07 2.86 -7.23
CA ALA A 113 6.85 3.85 -8.29
C ALA A 113 5.68 3.49 -9.22
N ALA A 114 5.39 2.19 -9.40
CA ALA A 114 4.22 1.72 -10.14
C ALA A 114 2.89 2.02 -9.42
N ALA A 115 2.94 2.27 -8.11
CA ALA A 115 1.81 2.63 -7.26
C ALA A 115 1.25 4.05 -7.52
N ALA A 116 2.04 4.92 -8.15
CA ALA A 116 1.69 6.32 -8.35
C ALA A 116 1.26 6.66 -9.79
N ARG A 117 0.87 5.65 -10.57
CA ARG A 117 0.38 5.85 -11.95
C ARG A 117 -1.12 5.66 -12.08
#